data_AF-A0A660XKU7-F1
#
_entry.id   AF-A0A660XKU7-F1
#
_cell.length_a   1.000
_cell.length_b   1.000
_cell.length_c   1.000
_cell.angle_alpha   90.00
_cell.angle_beta   90.00
_cell.angle_gamma   90.00
#
_symmetry.space_group_name_H-M   'P 1'
#
loop_
_entity.id
_entity.type
_entity.pdbx_description
1 polymer ?
#
loop_
_entity_poly.entity_id
_entity_poly.type
_entity_poly.pdbx_seq_one_letter_code
_entity_poly.pdbx_strand_id
1 'polypeptide(L)'
;MKRNILIITLMLITGMLFAQVTQQEFLHPSKVRKNYKLKEFKTILFSDDEVFKTDPSQMDKQFIESSGYRIQLISTQNLSEAITIKAQADSLYSMPVYVDFEPPNYKVRIGNYITNEEASVARSAMQSQGFKNAWVVPSKIVIIK
;
A
#
# COMPACT_ATOMS: atom_id res chain seq x y z
N MET A 1 44.36 -5.34 30.37
CA MET A 1 43.02 -5.96 30.40
C MET A 1 41.89 -4.96 30.66
N LYS A 2 41.98 -4.09 31.69
CA LYS A 2 40.93 -3.14 32.07
C LYS A 2 40.52 -2.12 30.98
N ARG A 3 41.48 -1.67 30.14
CA ARG A 3 41.22 -0.71 29.04
C ARG A 3 40.30 -1.27 27.94
N ASN A 4 40.43 -2.55 27.60
CA ASN A 4 39.63 -3.18 26.55
C ASN A 4 38.21 -3.48 27.06
N ILE A 5 38.08 -3.83 28.34
CA ILE A 5 36.78 -4.03 29.00
C ILE A 5 35.96 -2.73 29.01
N LEU A 6 36.60 -1.58 29.29
CA LEU A 6 35.97 -0.26 29.27
C LEU A 6 35.41 0.11 27.88
N ILE A 7 36.17 -0.18 26.82
CA ILE A 7 35.75 0.12 25.44
C ILE A 7 34.55 -0.74 25.04
N ILE A 8 34.55 -2.01 25.43
CA ILE A 8 33.43 -2.93 25.16
C ILE A 8 32.17 -2.49 25.91
N THR A 9 32.30 -2.06 27.17
CA THR A 9 31.16 -1.54 27.94
C THR A 9 30.62 -0.25 27.34
N LEU A 10 31.48 0.64 26.87
CA LEU A 10 31.08 1.88 26.20
C LEU A 10 30.30 1.60 24.90
N MET A 11 30.75 0.64 24.08
CA MET A 11 30.04 0.24 22.86
C MET A 11 28.66 -0.36 23.16
N LEU A 12 28.54 -1.17 24.21
CA LEU A 12 27.27 -1.78 24.64
C LEU A 12 26.24 -0.74 25.10
N ILE A 13 26.68 0.26 25.87
CA ILE A 13 25.82 1.36 26.34
C ILE A 13 25.34 2.23 25.17
N THR A 14 26.22 2.48 24.19
CA THR A 14 25.87 3.30 23.02
C THR A 14 24.83 2.61 22.13
N GLY A 15 24.85 1.28 22.03
CA GLY A 15 23.84 0.51 21.29
C GLY A 15 22.44 0.56 21.92
N MET A 16 22.34 0.62 23.25
CA MET A 16 21.05 0.72 23.94
C MET A 16 20.32 2.05 23.70
N LEU A 17 21.05 3.14 23.42
CA LEU A 17 20.45 4.45 23.13
C LEU A 17 19.67 4.48 21.80
N PHE A 18 20.03 3.62 20.82
CA PHE A 18 19.33 3.54 19.53
C PHE A 18 18.09 2.64 19.55
N ALA A 19 17.85 1.86 20.62
CA ALA A 19 16.74 0.91 20.70
C ALA A 19 15.40 1.55 21.12
N GLN A 20 15.39 2.83 21.50
CA GLN A 20 14.18 3.54 21.92
C GLN A 20 13.51 4.27 20.75
N VAL A 21 13.05 3.55 19.74
CA VAL A 21 12.02 4.09 18.83
C VAL A 21 10.67 3.80 19.46
N THR A 22 10.12 4.79 20.16
CA THR A 22 8.76 4.69 20.73
C THR A 22 7.75 4.79 19.59
N GLN A 23 7.22 3.65 19.14
CA GLN A 23 6.06 3.66 18.24
C GLN A 23 4.82 4.04 19.06
N GLN A 24 4.24 5.21 18.79
CA GLN A 24 2.92 5.57 19.34
C GLN A 24 1.85 4.80 18.56
N GLU A 25 1.62 3.54 18.93
CA GLU A 25 0.59 2.68 18.31
C GLU A 25 -0.83 3.19 18.59
N PHE A 26 -1.01 3.99 19.64
CA PHE A 26 -2.29 4.58 20.00
C PHE A 26 -2.39 6.03 19.50
N LEU A 27 -3.27 6.24 18.52
CA LEU A 27 -3.77 7.56 18.17
C LEU A 27 -4.55 8.11 19.36
N HIS A 28 -3.94 8.97 20.17
CA HIS A 28 -4.63 9.65 21.25
C HIS A 28 -5.80 10.47 20.69
N PRO A 29 -7.03 10.35 21.22
CA PRO A 29 -8.22 11.05 20.71
C PRO A 29 -8.05 12.56 20.61
N SER A 30 -7.21 13.15 21.47
CA SER A 30 -6.91 14.58 21.48
C SER A 30 -5.99 15.05 20.35
N LYS A 31 -5.23 14.15 19.72
CA LYS A 31 -4.35 14.44 18.57
C LYS A 31 -5.09 14.35 17.23
N VAL A 32 -6.36 13.94 17.24
CA VAL A 32 -7.21 13.96 16.05
C VAL A 32 -7.43 15.40 15.61
N ARG A 33 -7.01 15.74 14.38
CA ARG A 33 -7.20 17.07 13.79
C ARG A 33 -8.70 17.37 13.71
N LYS A 34 -9.19 18.25 14.60
CA LYS A 34 -10.61 18.61 14.70
C LYS A 34 -11.17 19.24 13.42
N ASN A 35 -10.32 19.92 12.65
CA ASN A 35 -10.68 20.54 11.38
C ASN A 35 -10.37 19.61 10.20
N TYR A 36 -10.96 18.43 10.19
CA TYR A 36 -11.14 17.69 8.94
C TYR A 36 -12.27 18.41 8.19
N LYS A 37 -11.95 19.07 7.08
CA LYS A 37 -13.00 19.51 6.16
C LYS A 37 -13.55 18.22 5.57
N LEU A 38 -14.65 17.71 6.12
CA LEU A 38 -15.41 16.66 5.47
C LEU A 38 -15.60 17.13 4.03
N LYS A 39 -14.98 16.45 3.08
CA LYS A 39 -15.45 16.54 1.71
C LYS A 39 -16.90 16.13 1.83
N GLU A 40 -17.82 17.05 1.55
CA GLU A 40 -19.26 16.80 1.67
C GLU A 40 -19.52 15.46 1.02
N PHE A 41 -19.79 14.46 1.86
CA PHE A 41 -20.38 13.24 1.37
C PHE A 41 -21.72 13.73 0.87
N LYS A 42 -21.85 13.85 -0.46
CA LYS A 42 -23.15 13.93 -1.08
C LYS A 42 -23.82 12.64 -0.65
N THR A 43 -24.65 12.71 0.40
CA THR A 43 -25.60 11.68 0.70
C THR A 43 -26.38 11.50 -0.58
N ILE A 44 -26.05 10.46 -1.33
CA ILE A 44 -26.92 10.01 -2.39
C ILE A 44 -28.12 9.48 -1.60
N LEU A 45 -29.10 10.35 -1.39
CA LEU A 45 -30.46 9.96 -1.02
C LEU A 45 -30.94 9.17 -2.22
N PHE A 46 -30.61 7.89 -2.24
CA PHE A 46 -31.22 6.96 -3.16
C PHE A 46 -32.69 6.90 -2.74
N SER A 47 -33.59 7.44 -3.57
CA SER A 47 -35.02 7.15 -3.40
C SER A 47 -35.14 5.64 -3.52
N ASP A 48 -35.70 4.98 -2.51
CA ASP A 48 -35.78 3.52 -2.39
C ASP A 48 -36.46 2.86 -3.62
N ASP A 49 -37.10 3.66 -4.47
CA ASP A 49 -37.87 3.24 -5.64
C ASP A 49 -37.02 3.05 -6.92
N GLU A 50 -35.80 3.60 -6.98
CA GLU A 50 -34.92 3.48 -8.16
C GLU A 50 -33.77 2.47 -7.99
N VAL A 51 -33.46 2.05 -6.75
CA VAL A 51 -32.35 1.14 -6.45
C VAL A 51 -32.64 -0.31 -6.86
N PHE A 52 -33.91 -0.72 -6.93
CA PHE A 52 -34.29 -2.11 -7.19
C PHE A 52 -34.69 -2.41 -8.64
N LYS A 53 -34.51 -1.47 -9.59
CA LYS A 53 -34.76 -1.74 -11.01
C LYS A 53 -33.59 -2.43 -11.71
N THR A 54 -32.39 -2.36 -11.14
CA THR A 54 -31.28 -3.20 -11.56
C THR A 54 -31.38 -4.53 -10.86
N ASP A 55 -31.80 -5.56 -11.59
CA ASP A 55 -31.75 -6.94 -11.14
C ASP A 55 -30.31 -7.26 -10.65
N PRO A 56 -30.11 -7.55 -9.34
CA PRO A 56 -28.79 -7.91 -8.81
C PRO A 56 -28.15 -9.10 -9.53
N SER A 57 -28.95 -9.91 -10.24
CA SER A 57 -28.49 -11.06 -11.03
C SER A 57 -27.63 -10.67 -12.25
N GLN A 58 -27.70 -9.42 -12.71
CA GLN A 58 -26.93 -8.94 -13.87
C GLN A 58 -25.55 -8.35 -13.49
N MET A 59 -25.20 -8.36 -12.20
CA MET A 59 -23.91 -7.86 -11.69
C MET A 59 -23.10 -8.93 -10.94
N ASP A 60 -23.33 -10.21 -11.22
CA ASP A 60 -22.55 -11.32 -10.67
C ASP A 60 -21.18 -11.44 -11.37
N LYS A 61 -20.37 -10.38 -11.30
CA LYS A 61 -18.93 -10.52 -11.47
C LYS A 61 -18.40 -11.24 -10.24
N GLN A 62 -18.26 -12.55 -10.34
CA GLN A 62 -17.70 -13.35 -9.28
C GLN A 62 -16.22 -12.98 -9.10
N PHE A 63 -15.91 -12.30 -8.00
CA PHE A 63 -14.54 -12.01 -7.61
C PHE A 63 -13.94 -13.26 -6.98
N ILE A 64 -12.94 -13.84 -7.64
CA ILE A 64 -12.24 -15.03 -7.15
C ILE A 64 -10.85 -14.60 -6.69
N GLU A 65 -10.50 -14.91 -5.45
CA GLU A 65 -9.13 -14.80 -4.97
C GLU A 65 -8.28 -15.94 -5.53
N SER A 66 -7.15 -15.59 -6.15
CA SER A 66 -6.20 -16.55 -6.70
C SER A 66 -4.77 -16.19 -6.33
N SER A 67 -3.88 -17.18 -6.37
CA SER A 67 -2.44 -16.92 -6.31
C SER A 67 -1.97 -16.36 -7.67
N GLY A 68 -1.26 -15.24 -7.65
CA GLY A 68 -0.73 -14.60 -8.84
C GLY A 68 0.39 -13.63 -8.49
N TYR A 69 0.50 -12.55 -9.27
CA TYR A 69 1.59 -11.58 -9.20
C TYR A 69 1.08 -10.16 -9.26
N ARG A 70 1.80 -9.26 -8.59
CA ARG A 70 1.66 -7.80 -8.72
C ARG A 70 3.02 -7.19 -8.96
N ILE A 71 3.05 -5.96 -9.45
CA ILE A 71 4.29 -5.21 -9.60
C ILE A 71 4.38 -4.24 -8.44
N GLN A 72 5.43 -4.33 -7.63
CA GLN A 72 5.70 -3.37 -6.58
C GLN A 72 6.48 -2.19 -7.16
N LEU A 73 5.95 -0.98 -6.98
CA LEU A 73 6.52 0.26 -7.49
C LEU A 73 7.53 0.85 -6.52
N ILE A 74 7.18 0.93 -5.22
CA ILE A 74 8.05 1.45 -4.16
C ILE A 74 7.79 0.72 -2.83
N SER A 75 8.73 0.90 -1.88
CA SER A 75 8.59 0.56 -0.46
C SER A 75 9.13 1.72 0.36
N THR A 76 8.31 2.37 1.18
CA THR A 76 8.71 3.56 1.94
C THR A 76 8.11 3.56 3.34
N GLN A 77 8.78 4.14 4.33
CA GLN A 77 8.22 4.38 5.66
C GLN A 77 7.28 5.60 5.68
N ASN A 78 7.28 6.42 4.61
CA ASN A 78 6.49 7.64 4.51
C ASN A 78 5.16 7.38 3.81
N LEU A 79 4.05 7.41 4.56
CA LEU A 79 2.70 7.24 4.01
C LEU A 79 2.37 8.29 2.93
N SER A 80 2.79 9.55 3.11
CA SER A 80 2.49 10.63 2.15
C SER A 80 3.14 10.35 0.79
N GLU A 81 4.35 9.81 0.80
CA GLU A 81 5.04 9.39 -0.42
C GLU A 81 4.30 8.23 -1.10
N ALA A 82 3.92 7.20 -0.33
CA ALA A 82 3.14 6.07 -0.85
C ALA A 82 1.81 6.51 -1.50
N ILE A 83 1.08 7.43 -0.88
CA ILE A 83 -0.18 7.98 -1.44
C ILE A 83 0.08 8.81 -2.70
N THR A 84 1.18 9.57 -2.74
CA THR A 84 1.55 10.36 -3.92
C THR A 84 1.85 9.45 -5.11
N ILE A 85 2.64 8.40 -4.89
CA ILE A 85 2.96 7.41 -5.93
C ILE A 85 1.72 6.63 -6.36
N LYS A 86 0.83 6.28 -5.43
CA LYS A 86 -0.47 5.67 -5.77
C LYS A 86 -1.26 6.57 -6.72
N ALA A 87 -1.45 7.84 -6.37
CA ALA A 87 -2.22 8.78 -7.19
C ALA A 87 -1.59 8.99 -8.57
N GLN A 88 -0.25 9.05 -8.64
CA GLN A 88 0.46 9.09 -9.91
C GLN A 88 0.20 7.83 -10.76
N ALA A 89 0.32 6.65 -10.17
CA ALA A 89 0.08 5.40 -10.88
C ALA A 89 -1.39 5.25 -11.34
N ASP A 90 -2.36 5.62 -10.50
CA ASP A 90 -3.79 5.64 -10.87
C ASP A 90 -4.07 6.57 -12.07
N SER A 91 -3.32 7.68 -12.19
CA SER A 91 -3.47 8.61 -13.31
C SER A 91 -2.85 8.10 -14.62
N LEU A 92 -1.83 7.26 -14.53
CA LEU A 92 -1.07 6.77 -15.68
C LEU A 92 -1.59 5.43 -16.21
N TYR A 93 -2.19 4.61 -15.34
CA TYR A 93 -2.58 3.25 -15.68
C TYR A 93 -4.03 2.99 -15.29
N SER A 94 -4.77 2.31 -16.16
CA SER A 94 -6.14 1.85 -15.89
C SER A 94 -6.19 0.55 -15.07
N MET A 95 -5.12 0.26 -14.32
CA MET A 95 -5.00 -0.94 -13.48
C MET A 95 -5.15 -0.59 -12.01
N PRO A 96 -5.66 -1.50 -11.18
CA PRO A 96 -5.82 -1.22 -9.76
C PRO A 96 -4.46 -1.03 -9.08
N VAL A 97 -4.35 0.02 -8.26
CA VAL A 97 -3.17 0.35 -7.45
C VAL A 97 -3.50 0.22 -5.97
N TYR A 98 -2.65 -0.51 -5.26
CA TYR A 98 -2.80 -0.89 -3.86
C TYR A 98 -1.68 -0.27 -3.03
N VAL A 99 -1.99 0.03 -1.77
CA VAL A 99 -1.03 0.46 -0.75
C VAL A 99 -1.19 -0.45 0.44
N ASP A 100 -0.25 -1.35 0.63
CA ASP A 100 -0.24 -2.31 1.73
C ASP A 100 0.76 -1.86 2.79
N PHE A 101 0.38 -1.91 4.07
CA PHE A 101 1.32 -1.69 5.15
C PHE A 101 1.90 -3.01 5.62
N GLU A 102 3.20 -3.19 5.39
CA GLU A 102 3.98 -4.32 5.90
C GLU A 102 5.09 -3.74 6.77
N PRO A 103 4.96 -3.81 8.11
CA PRO A 103 5.84 -3.10 9.03
C PRO A 103 7.33 -3.28 8.70
N PRO A 104 8.11 -2.18 8.65
CA PRO A 104 7.74 -0.78 8.94
C PRO A 104 7.31 0.04 7.70
N ASN A 105 7.08 -0.58 6.55
CA ASN A 105 6.96 0.11 5.27
C ASN A 105 5.55 0.03 4.65
N TYR A 106 5.18 1.09 3.94
CA TYR A 106 4.11 1.10 2.95
C TYR A 106 4.64 0.64 1.60
N LYS A 107 4.01 -0.38 1.02
CA LYS A 107 4.34 -0.97 -0.28
C LYS A 107 3.26 -0.60 -1.29
N VAL A 108 3.66 0.07 -2.37
CA VAL A 108 2.74 0.44 -3.46
C VAL A 108 2.81 -0.62 -4.54
N ARG A 109 1.70 -1.28 -4.84
CA ARG A 109 1.62 -2.39 -5.81
C ARG A 109 0.57 -2.12 -6.87
N ILE A 110 0.78 -2.57 -8.10
CA ILE A 110 -0.12 -2.32 -9.23
C ILE A 110 -0.45 -3.63 -9.98
N GLY A 111 -1.70 -3.71 -10.43
CA GLY A 111 -2.20 -4.76 -11.31
C GLY A 111 -2.53 -6.06 -10.58
N ASN A 112 -3.05 -7.02 -11.35
CA ASN A 112 -3.36 -8.39 -10.95
C ASN A 112 -3.00 -9.29 -12.13
N TYR A 113 -1.88 -10.00 -12.05
CA TYR A 113 -1.35 -10.83 -13.14
C TYR A 113 -1.35 -12.30 -12.73
N ILE A 114 -1.76 -13.20 -13.63
CA ILE A 114 -1.83 -14.62 -13.31
C ILE A 114 -0.43 -15.24 -13.39
N THR A 115 0.35 -14.83 -14.40
CA THR A 115 1.68 -15.37 -14.67
C THR A 115 2.78 -14.36 -14.34
N ASN A 116 3.99 -14.86 -14.08
CA ASN A 116 5.15 -14.01 -13.81
C ASN A 116 5.56 -13.25 -15.07
N GLU A 117 5.43 -13.91 -16.22
CA GLU A 117 5.79 -13.42 -17.54
C GLU A 117 4.95 -12.19 -17.90
N GLU A 118 3.62 -12.24 -17.72
CA GLU A 118 2.73 -11.09 -17.90
C GLU A 118 3.14 -9.90 -17.03
N ALA A 119 3.39 -10.15 -15.75
CA ALA A 119 3.83 -9.12 -14.81
C ALA A 119 5.21 -8.54 -15.19
N SER A 120 6.13 -9.36 -15.70
CA SER A 120 7.47 -8.95 -16.10
C SER A 120 7.47 -8.05 -17.35
N VAL A 121 6.61 -8.37 -18.33
CA VAL A 121 6.40 -7.52 -19.51
C VAL A 121 5.84 -6.16 -19.09
N ALA A 122 4.77 -6.15 -18.29
CA ALA A 122 4.18 -4.90 -17.80
C ALA A 122 5.16 -4.08 -16.94
N ARG A 123 5.94 -4.74 -16.06
CA ARG A 123 7.00 -4.08 -15.27
C ARG A 123 8.03 -3.40 -16.16
N SER A 124 8.46 -4.04 -17.25
CA SER A 124 9.42 -3.46 -18.19
C SER A 124 8.92 -2.15 -18.80
N ALA A 125 7.63 -2.11 -19.18
CA ALA A 125 6.99 -0.89 -19.65
C ALA A 125 6.91 0.20 -18.55
N MET A 126 6.59 -0.17 -17.32
CA MET A 126 6.56 0.80 -16.20
C MET A 126 7.96 1.37 -15.88
N GLN A 127 9.00 0.53 -15.97
CA GLN A 127 10.38 0.96 -15.78
C GLN A 127 10.83 1.95 -16.86
N SER A 128 10.41 1.78 -18.12
CA SER A 128 10.72 2.75 -19.17
C SER A 128 10.03 4.10 -18.93
N GLN A 129 8.85 4.09 -18.31
CA GLN A 129 8.01 5.27 -18.00
C GLN A 129 8.33 5.98 -16.68
N GLY A 130 9.32 5.52 -15.90
CA GLY A 130 9.83 6.24 -14.74
C GLY A 130 9.87 5.44 -13.43
N PHE A 131 9.20 4.30 -13.36
CA PHE A 131 9.25 3.42 -12.18
C PHE A 131 10.46 2.49 -12.23
N LYS A 132 11.67 3.06 -12.26
CA LYS A 132 12.93 2.34 -12.53
C LYS A 132 13.19 1.18 -11.59
N ASN A 133 12.78 1.31 -10.34
CA ASN A 133 13.01 0.29 -9.31
C ASN A 133 11.85 -0.70 -9.16
N ALA A 134 10.86 -0.70 -10.07
CA ALA A 134 9.72 -1.61 -9.96
C ALA A 134 10.12 -3.08 -10.13
N TRP A 135 9.50 -3.99 -9.36
CA TRP A 135 9.76 -5.43 -9.42
C TRP A 135 8.50 -6.26 -9.27
N VAL A 136 8.51 -7.48 -9.78
CA VAL A 136 7.39 -8.41 -9.68
C VAL A 136 7.42 -9.12 -8.33
N VAL A 137 6.27 -9.21 -7.67
CA VAL A 137 6.08 -9.93 -6.40
C VAL A 137 4.91 -10.91 -6.48
N PRO A 138 5.03 -12.12 -5.90
CA PRO A 138 3.88 -13.00 -5.74
C PRO A 138 2.87 -12.37 -4.77
N SER A 139 1.58 -12.50 -5.06
CA SER A 139 0.50 -11.92 -4.26
C SER A 139 -0.82 -12.67 -4.44
N LYS A 140 -1.75 -12.47 -3.50
CA LYS A 140 -3.15 -12.85 -3.69
C LYS A 140 -3.83 -11.78 -4.53
N ILE A 141 -4.27 -12.18 -5.72
CA ILE A 141 -4.92 -11.30 -6.68
C ILE A 141 -6.40 -11.61 -6.78
N VAL A 142 -7.18 -10.59 -7.14
CA VAL A 142 -8.60 -10.75 -7.40
C VAL A 142 -8.78 -10.80 -8.92
N ILE A 143 -9.39 -11.88 -9.39
CA ILE A 143 -9.73 -12.08 -10.80
C ILE A 143 -11.25 -11.93 -10.94
N ILE A 144 -11.68 -11.23 -11.98
CA ILE A 144 -13.08 -11.13 -12.36
C ILE A 144 -13.33 -12.26 -13.36
N LYS A 145 -14.24 -13.17 -13.02
CA LYS A 145 -14.71 -14.21 -13.93
C LYS A 145 -16.00 -13.80 -14.62
#